data_AF-A0A832GQ69-F1
#
_entry.id   AF-A0A832GQ69-F1
#
_cell.length_a   1.000
_cell.length_b   1.000
_cell.length_c   1.000
_cell.angle_alpha   90.00
_cell.angle_beta   90.00
_cell.angle_gamma   90.00
#
_symmetry.space_group_name_H-M   'P 1'
#
loop_
_entity.id
_entity.type
_entity.pdbx_description
1 polymer ?
#
loop_
_entity_poly.entity_id
_entity_poly.type
_entity_poly.pdbx_seq_one_letter_code
_entity_poly.pdbx_strand_id
1 'polypeptide(L)'
;IELLLREPHIQFIFPSEAYRTLNFSPKGLSVPDPTSWADTERDLSAWLSNPLQWNAMKTVYEFLRKAKAENKREFISILKKLTTSDHFYYMCIKYFQDGDVHKYFSPYDLPENAYKYFMNILADLEEKMEG
;
A
#
# COMPACT_ATOMS: atom_id res chain seq x y z
N ILE A 1 -9.69 11.25 -26.41
CA ILE A 1 -10.30 9.93 -26.77
C ILE A 1 -10.83 9.96 -28.19
N GLU A 2 -11.69 10.91 -28.55
CA GLU A 2 -12.31 10.96 -29.89
C GLU A 2 -11.29 11.03 -31.05
N LEU A 3 -10.18 11.78 -30.88
CA LEU A 3 -9.09 11.80 -31.86
C LEU A 3 -8.35 10.46 -31.97
N LEU A 4 -8.15 9.75 -30.83
CA LEU A 4 -7.48 8.44 -30.81
C LEU A 4 -8.32 7.34 -31.43
N LEU A 5 -9.66 7.44 -31.35
CA LEU A 5 -10.58 6.51 -31.99
C LEU A 5 -10.58 6.64 -33.52
N ARG A 6 -10.07 7.75 -34.07
CA ARG A 6 -9.95 7.98 -35.51
C ARG A 6 -8.63 7.46 -36.08
N GLU A 7 -7.68 7.08 -35.22
CA GLU A 7 -6.40 6.53 -35.63
C GLU A 7 -6.56 5.04 -35.99
N PRO A 8 -6.41 4.65 -37.27
CA PRO A 8 -6.71 3.28 -37.73
C PRO A 8 -5.78 2.21 -37.15
N HIS A 9 -4.68 2.62 -36.51
CA HIS A 9 -3.68 1.73 -35.91
C HIS A 9 -3.69 1.75 -34.38
N ILE A 10 -4.65 2.43 -33.74
CA ILE A 10 -4.81 2.45 -32.28
C ILE A 10 -6.10 1.74 -31.90
N GLN A 11 -6.00 0.75 -31.02
CA GLN A 11 -7.14 0.03 -30.49
C GLN A 11 -7.13 0.08 -28.95
N PHE A 12 -8.29 0.34 -28.35
CA PHE A 12 -8.50 0.16 -26.92
C PHE A 12 -8.96 -1.27 -26.67
N ILE A 13 -8.25 -1.99 -25.80
CA ILE A 13 -8.54 -3.37 -25.43
C ILE A 13 -8.50 -3.51 -23.92
N PHE A 14 -9.25 -4.48 -23.40
CA PHE A 14 -9.15 -4.85 -22.00
C PHE A 14 -7.85 -5.62 -21.72
N PRO A 15 -7.29 -5.53 -20.50
CA PRO A 15 -6.11 -6.32 -20.13
C PRO A 15 -6.28 -7.84 -20.36
N SER A 16 -7.49 -8.36 -20.18
CA SER A 16 -7.84 -9.77 -20.45
C SER A 16 -7.83 -10.15 -21.93
N GLU A 17 -7.94 -9.17 -22.83
CA GLU A 17 -7.93 -9.35 -24.29
C GLU A 17 -6.52 -9.22 -24.87
N ALA A 18 -5.64 -8.45 -24.21
CA ALA A 18 -4.29 -8.17 -24.67
C ALA A 18 -3.49 -9.42 -25.08
N TYR A 19 -3.58 -10.50 -24.30
CA TYR A 19 -2.91 -11.75 -24.60
C TYR A 19 -3.35 -12.41 -25.92
N ARG A 20 -4.61 -12.22 -26.33
CA ARG A 20 -5.17 -12.80 -27.56
C ARG A 20 -4.94 -11.89 -28.77
N THR A 21 -4.96 -10.59 -28.56
CA THR A 21 -4.89 -9.58 -29.63
C THR A 21 -3.46 -9.24 -30.02
N LEU A 22 -2.54 -9.25 -29.07
CA LEU A 22 -1.15 -8.87 -29.33
C LEU A 22 -0.37 -10.07 -29.86
N ASN A 23 0.09 -9.96 -31.11
CA ASN A 23 0.93 -10.97 -31.75
C ASN A 23 2.40 -10.83 -31.29
N PHE A 24 2.69 -11.22 -30.05
CA PHE A 24 4.05 -11.27 -29.51
C PHE A 24 4.29 -12.55 -28.72
N SER A 25 5.54 -13.02 -28.71
CA SER A 25 5.95 -14.11 -27.84
C SER A 25 6.37 -13.55 -26.47
N PRO A 26 5.71 -13.91 -25.37
CA PRO A 26 6.07 -13.41 -24.05
C PRO A 26 7.51 -13.78 -23.69
N LYS A 27 8.30 -12.79 -23.29
CA LYS A 27 9.59 -13.04 -22.63
C LYS A 27 9.36 -13.05 -21.12
N GLY A 28 10.00 -13.98 -20.42
CA GLY A 28 9.99 -13.99 -18.97
C GLY A 28 10.65 -12.73 -18.42
N LEU A 29 9.96 -12.03 -17.52
CA LEU A 29 10.52 -10.96 -16.72
C LEU A 29 10.80 -11.53 -15.33
N SER A 30 12.05 -11.43 -14.86
CA SER A 30 12.43 -11.79 -13.49
C SER A 30 12.61 -10.52 -12.68
N VAL A 31 11.89 -10.41 -11.57
CA VAL A 31 11.97 -9.30 -10.62
C VAL A 31 12.18 -9.93 -9.23
N PRO A 32 13.44 -10.22 -8.85
CA PRO A 32 13.75 -11.00 -7.65
C PRO A 32 13.49 -10.22 -6.36
N ASP A 33 13.59 -8.89 -6.42
CA ASP A 33 13.44 -8.00 -5.29
C ASP A 33 12.08 -7.28 -5.33
N PRO A 34 11.46 -7.00 -4.17
CA PRO A 34 10.24 -6.22 -4.10
C PRO A 34 10.40 -4.87 -4.81
N THR A 35 9.61 -4.65 -5.85
CA THR A 35 9.69 -3.47 -6.71
C THR A 35 8.35 -2.73 -6.68
N SER A 36 8.40 -1.40 -6.70
CA SER A 36 7.23 -0.54 -6.74
C SER A 36 7.34 0.53 -7.83
N TRP A 37 6.19 1.10 -8.17
CA TRP A 37 6.08 2.26 -9.06
C TRP A 37 6.22 3.60 -8.33
N ALA A 38 6.41 3.58 -7.00
CA ALA A 38 6.53 4.76 -6.18
C ALA A 38 7.99 5.20 -6.08
N ASP A 39 8.18 6.50 -5.84
CA ASP A 39 9.44 7.18 -5.57
C ASP A 39 10.56 6.90 -6.59
N THR A 40 11.71 7.52 -6.38
CA THR A 40 12.86 7.35 -7.27
C THR A 40 13.48 5.96 -7.15
N GLU A 41 13.50 5.38 -5.95
CA GLU A 41 14.19 4.12 -5.65
C GLU A 41 13.48 2.87 -6.18
N ARG A 42 12.19 2.97 -6.54
CA ARG A 42 11.38 1.85 -7.08
C ARG A 42 11.33 0.61 -6.19
N ASP A 43 11.50 0.78 -4.89
CA ASP A 43 11.51 -0.29 -3.90
C ASP A 43 10.38 -0.09 -2.86
N LEU A 44 10.52 -0.69 -1.68
CA LEU A 44 9.54 -0.59 -0.59
C LEU A 44 9.70 0.66 0.29
N SER A 45 10.67 1.53 0.02
CA SER A 45 11.03 2.63 0.91
C SER A 45 9.91 3.68 1.10
N ALA A 46 8.94 3.77 0.18
CA ALA A 46 7.74 4.60 0.35
C ALA A 46 6.85 4.11 1.53
N TRP A 47 6.94 2.83 1.91
CA TRP A 47 6.14 2.23 2.98
C TRP A 47 6.96 1.64 4.13
N LEU A 48 8.26 1.36 3.93
CA LEU A 48 9.15 0.64 4.87
C LEU A 48 10.58 1.17 4.90
N SER A 49 10.75 2.49 4.97
CA SER A 49 12.08 3.12 5.10
C SER A 49 12.45 3.53 6.51
N ASN A 50 11.48 3.62 7.43
CA ASN A 50 11.74 4.22 8.74
C ASN A 50 11.12 3.43 9.92
N PRO A 51 11.57 3.68 11.17
CA PRO A 51 11.11 2.95 12.35
C PRO A 51 9.60 3.05 12.63
N LEU A 52 8.94 4.18 12.31
CA LEU A 52 7.50 4.35 12.52
C LEU A 52 6.71 3.38 11.65
N GLN A 53 7.04 3.37 10.36
CA GLN A 53 6.49 2.46 9.36
C GLN A 53 6.70 0.99 9.75
N TRP A 54 7.94 0.63 10.10
CA TRP A 54 8.28 -0.73 10.51
C TRP A 54 7.56 -1.18 11.78
N ASN A 55 7.44 -0.29 12.76
CA ASN A 55 6.71 -0.60 14.00
C ASN A 55 5.22 -0.79 13.73
N ALA A 56 4.55 0.20 13.12
CA ALA A 56 3.13 0.15 12.81
C ALA A 56 2.75 -1.10 12.01
N MET A 57 3.55 -1.42 10.97
CA MET A 57 3.28 -2.59 10.15
C MET A 57 3.45 -3.90 10.92
N LYS A 58 4.53 -4.06 11.70
CA LYS A 58 4.73 -5.27 12.51
C LYS A 58 3.59 -5.45 13.52
N THR A 59 3.20 -4.40 14.23
CA THR A 59 2.14 -4.47 15.25
C THR A 59 0.79 -4.87 14.66
N VAL A 60 0.35 -4.24 13.56
CA VAL A 60 -0.96 -4.61 12.97
C VAL A 60 -0.98 -6.05 12.46
N TYR A 61 0.12 -6.54 11.88
CA TYR A 61 0.21 -7.93 11.42
C TYR A 61 0.27 -8.92 12.58
N GLU A 62 0.93 -8.58 13.68
CA GLU A 62 0.90 -9.35 14.93
C GLU A 62 -0.53 -9.50 15.47
N PHE A 63 -1.27 -8.39 15.55
CA PHE A 63 -2.66 -8.41 16.01
C PHE A 63 -3.56 -9.16 15.05
N LEU A 64 -3.36 -9.01 13.74
CA LEU A 64 -4.12 -9.77 12.74
C LEU A 64 -3.87 -11.28 12.87
N ARG A 65 -2.63 -11.71 13.17
CA ARG A 65 -2.34 -13.12 13.46
C ARG A 65 -3.02 -13.59 14.75
N LYS A 66 -2.93 -12.81 15.84
CA LYS A 66 -3.60 -13.11 17.12
C LYS A 66 -5.12 -13.26 16.93
N ALA A 67 -5.75 -12.28 16.30
CA ALA A 67 -7.19 -12.31 16.02
C ALA A 67 -7.62 -13.49 15.14
N LYS A 68 -6.80 -13.88 14.16
CA LYS A 68 -7.04 -15.09 13.34
C LYS A 68 -6.93 -16.38 14.16
N ALA A 69 -5.90 -16.50 15.00
CA ALA A 69 -5.70 -17.67 15.84
C ALA A 69 -6.83 -17.88 16.84
N GLU A 70 -7.39 -16.78 17.38
CA GLU A 70 -8.50 -16.78 18.32
C GLU A 70 -9.89 -16.72 17.63
N ASN A 71 -9.93 -16.77 16.29
CA ASN A 71 -11.15 -16.72 15.48
C ASN A 71 -12.07 -15.50 15.76
N LYS A 72 -11.45 -14.37 16.10
CA LYS A 72 -12.08 -13.08 16.44
C LYS A 72 -12.51 -12.32 15.17
N ARG A 73 -13.56 -12.80 14.50
CA ARG A 73 -14.00 -12.35 13.15
C ARG A 73 -14.21 -10.84 13.01
N GLU A 74 -14.77 -10.19 14.03
CA GLU A 74 -14.98 -8.74 14.04
C GLU A 74 -13.66 -7.98 13.93
N PHE A 75 -12.70 -8.31 14.80
CA PHE A 75 -11.37 -7.70 14.80
C PHE A 75 -10.58 -8.01 13.53
N ILE A 76 -10.71 -9.23 12.97
CA ILE A 76 -10.06 -9.58 11.69
C ILE A 76 -10.50 -8.62 10.58
N SER A 77 -11.78 -8.26 10.52
CA SER A 77 -12.32 -7.33 9.51
C SER A 77 -11.72 -5.93 9.66
N ILE A 78 -11.60 -5.45 10.89
CA ILE A 78 -11.03 -4.13 11.20
C ILE A 78 -9.53 -4.11 10.90
N LEU A 79 -8.78 -5.09 11.41
CA LEU A 79 -7.33 -5.19 11.23
C LEU A 79 -6.95 -5.32 9.75
N LYS A 80 -7.74 -6.02 8.92
CA LYS A 80 -7.55 -6.04 7.47
C LYS A 80 -7.63 -4.65 6.83
N LYS A 81 -8.53 -3.79 7.29
CA LYS A 81 -8.59 -2.39 6.78
C LYS A 81 -7.36 -1.60 7.21
N LEU A 82 -6.87 -1.83 8.43
CA LEU A 82 -5.64 -1.20 8.92
C LEU A 82 -4.37 -1.70 8.21
N THR A 83 -4.43 -2.82 7.47
CA THR A 83 -3.33 -3.25 6.60
C THR A 83 -3.27 -2.53 5.24
N THR A 84 -4.19 -1.59 4.96
CA THR A 84 -4.13 -0.77 3.75
C THR A 84 -2.84 0.06 3.72
N SER A 85 -2.17 0.06 2.56
CA SER A 85 -0.84 0.65 2.37
C SER A 85 -0.77 2.14 2.68
N ASP A 86 -1.85 2.89 2.46
CA ASP A 86 -1.94 4.33 2.69
C ASP A 86 -1.54 4.71 4.11
N HIS A 87 -1.88 3.89 5.12
CA HIS A 87 -1.49 4.15 6.50
C HIS A 87 0.04 4.26 6.66
N PHE A 88 0.80 3.33 6.06
CA PHE A 88 2.26 3.36 6.12
C PHE A 88 2.85 4.42 5.18
N TYR A 89 2.18 4.68 4.05
CA TYR A 89 2.56 5.73 3.12
C TYR A 89 2.53 7.12 3.78
N TYR A 90 1.52 7.38 4.62
CA TYR A 90 1.40 8.63 5.37
C TYR A 90 2.42 8.77 6.51
N MET A 91 3.08 7.69 6.91
CA MET A 91 4.16 7.69 7.92
C MET A 91 5.56 7.83 7.29
N CYS A 92 5.65 8.10 5.99
CA CYS A 92 6.92 8.29 5.31
C CYS A 92 7.56 9.63 5.71
N ILE A 93 8.86 9.60 6.02
CA ILE A 93 9.64 10.78 6.44
C ILE A 93 10.64 11.25 5.37
N LYS A 94 10.49 10.76 4.13
CA LYS A 94 11.32 11.20 3.01
C LYS A 94 11.10 12.70 2.75
N TYR A 95 12.14 13.35 2.23
CA TYR A 95 12.16 14.78 1.92
C TYR A 95 12.25 15.00 0.40
N PHE A 96 12.22 16.26 -0.03
CA PHE A 96 12.27 16.67 -1.44
C PHE A 96 11.08 16.16 -2.27
N GLN A 97 11.29 15.84 -3.55
CA GLN A 97 10.21 15.54 -4.49
C GLN A 97 9.35 14.36 -4.04
N ASP A 98 9.96 13.28 -3.54
CA ASP A 98 9.22 12.13 -3.03
C ASP A 98 8.43 12.53 -1.76
N GLY A 99 9.06 13.29 -0.85
CA GLY A 99 8.40 13.84 0.33
C GLY A 99 7.19 14.73 0.03
N ASP A 100 7.26 15.56 -1.01
CA ASP A 100 6.14 16.43 -1.43
C ASP A 100 4.93 15.62 -1.90
N VAL A 101 5.16 14.48 -2.58
CA VAL A 101 4.07 13.57 -3.00
C VAL A 101 3.44 12.90 -1.77
N HIS A 102 4.25 12.41 -0.84
CA HIS A 102 3.76 11.85 0.42
C HIS A 102 2.91 12.85 1.21
N LYS A 103 3.34 14.11 1.28
CA LYS A 103 2.59 15.18 1.93
C LYS A 103 1.30 15.53 1.19
N TYR A 104 1.33 15.56 -0.14
CA TYR A 104 0.16 15.92 -0.97
C TYR A 104 -1.01 14.92 -0.80
N PHE A 105 -0.72 13.62 -0.72
CA PHE A 105 -1.74 12.58 -0.56
C PHE A 105 -2.09 12.28 0.90
N SER A 106 -1.33 12.82 1.87
CA SER A 106 -1.57 12.61 3.29
C SER A 106 -2.68 13.51 3.82
N PRO A 107 -3.66 12.97 4.57
CA PRO A 107 -4.63 13.79 5.31
C PRO A 107 -4.04 14.39 6.60
N TYR A 108 -2.78 14.09 6.92
CA TYR A 108 -2.10 14.53 8.13
C TYR A 108 -1.02 15.55 7.82
N ASP A 109 -0.91 16.58 8.68
CA ASP A 109 0.12 17.61 8.58
C ASP A 109 1.54 17.07 8.73
N LEU A 110 1.69 16.01 9.52
CA LEU A 110 2.97 15.43 9.95
C LEU A 110 2.90 13.88 9.95
N PRO A 111 3.92 13.16 9.44
CA PRO A 111 3.97 11.71 9.48
C PRO A 111 3.84 11.12 10.89
N GLU A 112 4.34 11.83 11.89
CA GLU A 112 4.26 11.45 13.30
C GLU A 112 2.80 11.43 13.81
N ASN A 113 1.94 12.31 13.28
CA ASN A 113 0.51 12.31 13.60
C ASN A 113 -0.17 11.08 13.02
N ALA A 114 0.13 10.72 11.77
CA ALA A 114 -0.39 9.51 11.12
C ALA A 114 -0.04 8.26 11.95
N TYR A 115 1.23 8.15 12.36
CA TYR A 115 1.70 7.07 13.23
C TYR A 115 0.99 7.06 14.58
N LYS A 116 0.92 8.21 15.27
CA LYS A 116 0.29 8.32 16.59
C LYS A 116 -1.17 7.87 16.57
N TYR A 117 -1.96 8.33 15.59
CA TYR A 117 -3.36 7.93 15.48
C TYR A 117 -3.50 6.44 15.17
N PHE A 118 -2.67 5.91 14.27
CA PHE A 118 -2.68 4.50 13.93
C PHE A 118 -2.38 3.62 15.16
N MET A 119 -1.34 3.96 15.93
CA MET A 119 -0.97 3.20 17.13
C MET A 119 -2.02 3.31 18.24
N ASN A 120 -2.66 4.47 18.40
CA ASN A 120 -3.77 4.62 19.35
C ASN A 120 -4.97 3.72 18.99
N ILE A 121 -5.29 3.60 17.69
CA ILE A 121 -6.34 2.68 17.23
C ILE A 121 -5.95 1.23 17.53
N LEU A 122 -4.69 0.85 17.28
CA LEU A 122 -4.23 -0.50 17.60
C LEU A 122 -4.29 -0.81 19.09
N ALA A 123 -3.89 0.14 19.95
CA ALA A 123 -3.97 -0.04 21.40
C ALA A 123 -5.42 -0.25 21.89
N ASP A 124 -6.37 0.55 21.38
CA ASP A 124 -7.80 0.38 21.68
C ASP A 124 -8.34 -0.98 21.21
N LEU A 125 -7.91 -1.44 20.03
CA LEU A 125 -8.28 -2.77 19.52
C LEU A 125 -7.68 -3.89 20.36
N GLU A 126 -6.45 -3.75 20.86
CA GLU A 126 -5.82 -4.73 21.73
C GLU A 126 -6.58 -4.89 23.03
N GLU A 127 -6.89 -3.78 23.71
CA GLU A 127 -7.67 -3.79 24.95
C GLU A 127 -9.04 -4.46 24.75
N LYS A 128 -9.75 -4.11 23.67
CA LYS A 128 -11.03 -4.73 23.30
C LYS A 128 -10.92 -6.20 22.90
N MET A 129 -9.76 -6.62 22.40
CA MET A 129 -9.52 -8.03 22.11
C MET A 129 -9.27 -8.81 23.40
N GLU A 130 -8.70 -8.21 24.45
CA GLU A 130 -8.35 -8.94 25.67
C GLU A 130 -9.50 -9.01 26.69
N GLY A 131 -10.42 -8.04 26.66
CA GLY A 131 -11.69 -8.08 27.40
C GLY A 131 -12.71 -9.05 26.80
#